data_AF-A0A0S8HE10-F1
#
_entry.id   AF-A0A0S8HE10-F1
#
_cell.length_a   1.000
_cell.length_b   1.000
_cell.length_c   1.000
_cell.angle_alpha   90.00
_cell.angle_beta   90.00
_cell.angle_gamma   90.00
#
_symmetry.space_group_name_H-M   'P 1'
#
loop_
_entity.id
_entity.type
_entity.pdbx_description
1 polymer ?
#
loop_
_entity_poly.entity_id
_entity_poly.type
_entity_poly.pdbx_seq_one_letter_code
_entity_poly.pdbx_strand_id
1 'polypeptide(L)' 'MTNKPATLLTVVLLLLVAIAHLGRVILRVEITADGIVVPMWLSVIGVIVPPLLALGVWRERRT' A
#
# COMPACT_ATOMS: atom_id res chain seq x y z
N MET A 1 -6.73 4.22 26.08
CA MET A 1 -6.27 4.14 24.67
C MET A 1 -4.95 4.90 24.57
N THR A 2 -3.80 4.22 24.71
CA THR A 2 -2.51 4.87 24.46
C THR A 2 -2.45 5.17 22.97
N ASN A 3 -2.58 6.45 22.61
CA ASN A 3 -2.46 6.89 21.23
C ASN A 3 -1.04 6.52 20.78
N LYS A 4 -0.92 5.51 19.91
CA LYS A 4 0.30 5.20 19.16
C LYS A 4 0.14 5.89 17.80
N PRO A 5 0.35 7.23 17.70
CA PRO A 5 0.11 7.99 16.49
C PRO A 5 0.92 7.44 15.30
N ALA A 6 2.11 6.91 15.58
CA ALA A 6 2.94 6.23 14.59
C ALA A 6 2.22 5.04 13.94
N THR A 7 1.58 4.15 14.71
CA THR A 7 0.83 3.00 14.17
C THR A 7 -0.31 3.46 13.26
N LEU A 8 -1.06 4.48 13.68
CA LEU A 8 -2.16 5.02 12.86
C LEU A 8 -1.62 5.59 11.55
N LEU A 9 -0.54 6.38 11.63
CA LEU A 9 0.10 6.95 10.45
C LEU A 9 0.60 5.87 9.50
N THR A 10 1.27 4.82 10.00
CA THR A 10 1.73 3.69 9.19
C THR A 10 0.58 2.99 8.48
N VAL A 11 -0.53 2.71 9.18
CA VAL A 11 -1.70 2.05 8.60
C VAL A 11 -2.33 2.91 7.50
N VAL A 12 -2.49 4.21 7.73
CA VAL A 12 -3.03 5.15 6.74
C VAL A 12 -2.12 5.23 5.51
N LEU A 13 -0.81 5.37 5.70
CA LEU A 13 0.16 5.42 4.60
C LEU A 13 0.13 4.15 3.75
N LEU A 14 0.12 2.98 4.38
CA LEU A 14 0.07 1.70 3.68
C LEU A 14 -1.24 1.54 2.88
N LEU A 15 -2.37 1.99 3.43
CA LEU A 15 -3.64 1.98 2.71
C LEU A 15 -3.63 2.93 1.50
N LEU A 16 -3.05 4.13 1.64
CA LEU A 16 -2.92 5.07 0.50
C LEU A 16 -2.08 4.48 -0.63
N VAL A 17 -0.97 3.81 -0.30
CA VAL A 17 -0.13 3.10 -1.29
C VAL A 17 -0.93 1.99 -1.99
N ALA A 18 -1.69 1.20 -1.23
CA ALA A 18 -2.53 0.15 -1.79
C ALA A 18 -3.58 0.70 -2.77
N ILE A 19 -4.24 1.80 -2.39
CA ILE A 19 -5.26 2.47 -3.23
C ILE A 19 -4.61 3.04 -4.49
N ALA A 20 -3.42 3.64 -4.39
CA ALA A 20 -2.69 4.15 -5.56
C ALA A 20 -2.37 3.04 -6.57
N HIS A 21 -1.86 1.89 -6.08
CA HIS A 21 -1.62 0.73 -6.94
C HIS A 21 -2.92 0.14 -7.50
N LEU A 22 -4.01 0.12 -6.72
CA LEU A 22 -5.31 -0.38 -7.16
C LEU A 22 -5.88 0.51 -8.28
N GLY A 23 -5.83 1.82 -8.08
CA GLY A 23 -6.23 2.80 -9.11
C GLY A 23 -5.41 2.63 -10.38
N ARG A 24 -4.09 2.43 -10.25
CA ARG A 24 -3.21 2.13 -11.38
C ARG A 24 -3.65 0.89 -12.16
N VAL A 25 -4.01 -0.21 -11.47
CA VAL A 25 -4.44 -1.45 -12.11
C VAL A 25 -5.80 -1.29 -12.79
N ILE A 26 -6.78 -0.65 -12.13
CA ILE A 26 -8.14 -0.46 -12.66
C ILE A 26 -8.13 0.46 -13.88
N LEU A 27 -7.42 1.59 -13.78
CA LEU A 27 -7.33 2.58 -14.85
C LEU A 27 -6.30 2.21 -15.93
N ARG A 28 -5.60 1.08 -15.77
CA ARG A 28 -4.52 0.60 -16.64
C ARG A 28 -3.47 1.68 -16.93
N VAL A 29 -3.11 2.45 -15.90
CA VAL A 29 -2.12 3.53 -16.04
C VAL A 29 -0.74 2.94 -16.28
N GLU A 30 -0.19 3.25 -17.44
CA GLU A 30 1.17 2.90 -17.80
C GLU A 30 2.13 3.91 -17.15
N ILE A 31 3.13 3.39 -16.43
CA ILE A 31 4.15 4.21 -15.79
C ILE A 31 5.48 3.79 -16.37
N THR A 32 6.19 4.76 -16.93
CA THR A 32 7.56 4.61 -17.43
C THR A 32 8.50 5.27 -16.45
N ALA A 33 9.47 4.54 -15.94
CA ALA A 33 10.52 5.04 -15.07
C ALA A 33 11.86 4.84 -15.79
N ASP A 34 12.59 5.94 -16.02
CA ASP A 34 13.88 5.91 -16.72
C ASP A 34 13.84 5.17 -18.08
N GLY A 35 12.79 5.42 -18.86
CA GLY A 35 12.57 4.75 -20.15
C GLY A 35 12.09 3.29 -20.06
N ILE A 36 12.02 2.71 -18.86
CA ILE A 36 11.54 1.33 -18.64
C ILE A 36 10.07 1.37 -18.26
N VAL A 37 9.24 0.65 -19.02
CA VAL A 37 7.82 0.45 -18.69
C VAL A 37 7.73 -0.44 -17.45
N VAL A 38 7.19 0.11 -16.37
CA VAL A 38 6.97 -0.65 -15.14
C VAL A 38 5.82 -1.63 -15.38
N PRO A 39 6.06 -2.94 -15.31
CA PRO A 39 5.03 -3.91 -15.65
C PRO A 39 3.87 -3.92 -14.65
N MET A 40 2.65 -4.13 -15.17
CA MET A 40 1.42 -4.01 -14.37
C MET A 40 1.35 -5.03 -13.22
N TRP A 41 1.95 -6.21 -13.37
CA TRP A 41 1.97 -7.24 -12.33
C TRP A 41 2.66 -6.79 -11.04
N LEU A 42 3.62 -5.86 -11.11
CA LEU A 42 4.24 -5.27 -9.92
C LEU A 42 3.22 -4.48 -9.08
N SER A 43 2.23 -3.86 -9.73
CA SER A 43 1.19 -3.14 -9.02
C SER A 43 0.24 -4.07 -8.28
N VAL A 44 0.06 -5.32 -8.72
CA VAL A 44 -0.72 -6.32 -7.97
C VAL A 44 -0.07 -6.62 -6.62
N ILE A 45 1.27 -6.73 -6.59
CA ILE A 45 2.03 -6.87 -5.34
C ILE A 45 1.84 -5.62 -4.47
N GLY A 46 1.90 -4.43 -5.08
CA GLY A 46 1.65 -3.14 -4.42
C GLY A 46 0.22 -2.96 -3.89
N VAL A 47 -0.76 -3.70 -4.38
CA VAL A 47 -2.13 -3.74 -3.82
C VAL A 47 -2.22 -4.68 -2.62
N ILE A 48 -1.51 -5.82 -2.65
CA ILE A 48 -1.69 -6.90 -1.67
C ILE A 48 -0.80 -6.70 -0.44
N VAL A 49 0.47 -6.35 -0.62
CA VAL A 49 1.46 -6.30 0.47
C VAL A 49 1.15 -5.20 1.49
N PRO A 50 0.86 -3.95 1.10
CA PRO A 50 0.62 -2.89 2.08
C PRO A 50 -0.57 -3.14 3.03
N PRO A 51 -1.75 -3.61 2.59
CA PRO A 51 -2.84 -3.92 3.52
C PRO A 51 -2.51 -5.11 4.42
N LEU A 52 -1.75 -6.11 3.95
CA LEU A 52 -1.27 -7.20 4.82
C LEU A 52 -0.38 -6.66 5.96
N LEU A 53 0.57 -5.77 5.63
CA LEU A 53 1.43 -5.11 6.61
C LEU A 53 0.62 -4.21 7.56
N ALA A 54 -0.35 -3.47 7.03
CA ALA A 54 -1.22 -2.61 7.82
C ALA A 54 -2.03 -3.41 8.85
N LEU A 55 -2.55 -4.58 8.44
CA LEU A 55 -3.24 -5.51 9.34
C LEU A 55 -2.31 -6.09 10.40
N GLY A 56 -1.07 -6.42 10.05
CA GLY A 56 -0.05 -6.88 11.00
C GLY A 56 0.23 -5.84 12.08
N VAL A 57 0.59 -4.63 11.67
CA VAL A 57 0.89 -3.50 12.57
C VAL A 57 -0.32 -3.13 13.43
N TRP A 58 -1.53 -3.21 12.87
CA TRP A 58 -2.76 -2.97 13.63
C TRP A 58 -3.05 -4.07 14.67
N ARG A 59 -2.73 -5.33 14.37
CA ARG A 59 -2.88 -6.46 15.32
C ARG A 59 -1.89 -6.33 16.49
N GLU A 60 -0.64 -5.98 16.21
CA GLU A 60 0.38 -5.70 17.24
C GLU A 60 -0.02 -4.55 18.17
N ARG A 61 -0.79 -3.57 17.66
CA ARG A 61 -1.34 -2.51 18.51
C ARG A 61 -2.40 -3.03 19.50
N ARG A 62 -3.20 -4.04 19.12
CA ARG A 62 -4.29 -4.55 19.95
C ARG A 62 -3.86 -5.60 20.98
N THR A 63 -2.69 -6.21 20.78
CA THR A 63 -2.08 -7.20 21.69
C THR A 63 -1.23 -6.49 22.72
#